data_AF-A0A9E5YWV9-F1
#
_entry.id   AF-A0A9E5YWV9-F1
#
_cell.length_a   1.000
_cell.length_b   1.000
_cell.length_c   1.000
_cell.angle_alpha   90.00
_cell.angle_beta   90.00
_cell.angle_gamma   90.00
#
_symmetry.space_group_name_H-M   'P 1'
#
loop_
_entity.id
_entity.type
_entity.pdbx_description
1 polymer ?
#
loop_
_entity_poly.entity_id
_entity_poly.type
_entity_poly.pdbx_seq_one_letter_code
_entity_poly.pdbx_strand_id
1 'polypeptide(L)'
;MDVGTGAGFLPHILKYNGFDNVDAFDIPEASQGFDDSCRVLKVTKTEFTIEPQIPMKNFGQKYDIIACGMLQFDNNHNTQSDTWKIDDWLFFLKDVHDHQLLDDGFIYLGFNVTRSEEVTSLFKDYGDENARTGNSNVKLTRENIRQCLS
;
A
#
# COMPACT_ATOMS: atom_id res chain seq x y z
N MET A 1 6.82 3.10 -5.24
CA MET A 1 5.41 3.12 -5.64
C MET A 1 4.57 3.78 -4.56
N ASP A 2 3.74 4.74 -4.93
CA ASP A 2 2.72 5.34 -4.06
C ASP A 2 1.33 4.74 -4.39
N VAL A 3 0.69 4.14 -3.39
CA VAL A 3 -0.58 3.42 -3.49
C VAL A 3 -1.68 4.27 -2.87
N GLY A 4 -2.69 4.62 -3.65
CA GLY A 4 -3.74 5.56 -3.22
C GLY A 4 -3.22 7.00 -3.22
N THR A 5 -2.60 7.42 -4.32
CA THR A 5 -1.82 8.68 -4.38
C THR A 5 -2.64 9.95 -4.13
N GLY A 6 -3.97 9.88 -4.28
CA GLY A 6 -4.87 11.00 -4.09
C GLY A 6 -4.45 12.21 -4.92
N ALA A 7 -4.18 13.32 -4.23
CA ALA A 7 -3.76 14.57 -4.85
C ALA A 7 -2.32 14.58 -5.40
N GLY A 8 -1.54 13.50 -5.27
CA GLY A 8 -0.21 13.37 -5.86
C GLY A 8 0.94 14.03 -5.09
N PHE A 9 0.74 14.39 -3.81
CA PHE A 9 1.77 15.09 -3.04
C PHE A 9 3.02 14.23 -2.78
N LEU A 10 2.83 12.98 -2.33
CA LEU A 10 3.95 12.10 -2.03
C LEU A 10 4.86 11.85 -3.25
N PRO A 11 4.35 11.47 -4.44
CA PRO A 11 5.21 11.23 -5.58
C PRO A 11 5.88 12.50 -6.08
N HIS A 12 5.23 13.65 -5.95
CA HIS A 12 5.85 14.94 -6.23
C HIS A 12 7.05 15.19 -5.31
N ILE A 13 6.88 14.99 -4.00
CA ILE A 13 7.95 15.16 -3.00
C ILE A 13 9.09 14.18 -3.26
N LEU A 14 8.80 12.91 -3.53
CA LEU A 14 9.83 11.90 -3.81
C LEU A 14 10.64 12.27 -5.06
N LYS A 15 9.97 12.65 -6.16
CA LYS A 15 10.67 13.12 -7.37
C LYS A 15 11.52 14.35 -7.10
N TYR A 16 11.03 15.32 -6.32
CA TYR A 16 11.80 16.50 -5.93
C TYR A 16 13.07 16.14 -5.14
N ASN A 17 13.04 15.06 -4.35
CA ASN A 17 14.18 14.58 -3.57
C ASN A 17 15.09 13.60 -4.34
N GLY A 18 14.95 13.49 -5.67
CA GLY A 18 15.87 12.72 -6.52
C GLY A 18 15.52 11.23 -6.67
N PHE A 19 14.28 10.84 -6.36
CA PHE A 19 13.79 9.52 -6.74
C PHE A 19 13.35 9.53 -8.21
N ASP A 20 14.06 8.81 -9.07
CA ASP A 20 13.84 8.87 -10.53
C ASP A 20 12.64 8.05 -11.01
N ASN A 21 12.33 6.93 -10.35
CA ASN A 21 11.30 5.96 -10.76
C ASN A 21 10.14 5.90 -9.75
N VAL A 22 9.32 6.95 -9.75
CA VAL A 22 8.17 7.06 -8.84
C VAL A 22 6.86 6.86 -9.59
N ASP A 23 6.33 5.65 -9.49
CA ASP A 23 4.96 5.33 -9.90
C ASP A 23 3.96 5.64 -8.80
N ALA A 24 2.78 6.07 -9.22
CA ALA A 24 1.66 6.43 -8.36
C ALA A 24 0.36 5.93 -9.01
N PHE A 25 -0.52 5.35 -8.21
CA PHE A 25 -1.86 4.99 -8.66
C PHE A 25 -2.93 5.27 -7.62
N ASP A 26 -4.17 5.35 -8.10
CA ASP A 26 -5.36 5.49 -7.27
C ASP A 26 -6.54 4.81 -7.96
N ILE A 27 -7.66 4.67 -7.27
CA ILE A 27 -8.87 4.12 -7.85
C ILE A 27 -9.38 5.03 -8.99
N PRO A 28 -10.03 4.47 -10.02
CA PRO A 28 -10.70 5.27 -11.04
C PRO A 28 -11.69 6.26 -10.43
N GLU A 29 -11.78 7.45 -11.00
CA GLU A 29 -12.76 8.48 -10.61
C GLU A 29 -12.73 8.89 -9.12
N ALA A 30 -11.60 8.73 -8.43
CA ALA A 30 -11.47 9.04 -6.99
C ALA A 30 -11.91 10.48 -6.63
N SER A 31 -11.48 11.48 -7.42
CA SER A 31 -11.92 12.88 -7.31
C SER A 31 -11.31 13.73 -8.43
N GLN A 32 -12.13 14.56 -9.08
CA GLN A 32 -11.65 15.54 -10.08
C GLN A 32 -10.58 16.49 -9.51
N GLY A 33 -10.70 16.85 -8.22
CA GLY A 33 -9.71 17.70 -7.56
C GLY A 33 -8.35 17.02 -7.39
N PHE A 34 -8.33 15.70 -7.23
CA PHE A 34 -7.10 14.91 -7.20
C PHE A 34 -6.42 14.87 -8.56
N ASP A 35 -7.20 14.72 -9.63
CA ASP A 35 -6.69 14.74 -11.01
C ASP A 35 -6.09 16.10 -11.37
N ASP A 36 -6.78 17.18 -11.00
CA ASP A 36 -6.31 18.54 -11.21
C ASP A 36 -5.01 18.82 -10.44
N SER A 37 -4.93 18.36 -9.18
CA SER A 37 -3.71 18.46 -8.38
C SER A 37 -2.54 17.68 -9.01
N CYS A 38 -2.76 16.43 -9.40
CA CYS A 38 -1.73 15.61 -10.07
C CYS A 38 -1.21 16.29 -11.35
N ARG A 39 -2.11 16.90 -12.13
CA ARG A 39 -1.74 17.66 -13.34
C ARG A 39 -0.84 18.86 -13.02
N VAL A 40 -1.17 19.64 -11.98
CA VAL A 40 -0.34 20.78 -11.54
C VAL A 40 1.02 20.31 -11.03
N LEU A 41 1.05 19.22 -10.26
CA LEU A 41 2.25 18.65 -9.66
C LEU A 41 3.10 17.82 -10.64
N LYS A 42 2.63 17.65 -11.88
CA LYS A 42 3.25 16.81 -12.93
C LYS A 42 3.45 15.36 -12.49
N VAL A 43 2.45 14.83 -11.79
CA VAL A 43 2.38 13.44 -11.36
C VAL A 43 1.50 12.67 -12.31
N THR A 44 2.04 11.63 -12.92
CA THR A 44 1.25 10.65 -13.68
C THR A 44 0.58 9.71 -12.68
N LYS A 45 -0.74 9.80 -12.57
CA LYS A 45 -1.56 8.91 -11.75
C LYS A 45 -2.15 7.82 -12.63
N THR A 46 -1.76 6.57 -12.38
CA THR A 46 -2.39 5.41 -13.02
C THR A 46 -3.69 5.08 -12.32
N GLU A 47 -4.73 4.71 -13.06
CA GLU A 47 -5.96 4.20 -12.45
C GLU A 47 -5.85 2.69 -12.22
N PHE A 48 -6.05 2.26 -10.97
CA PHE A 48 -6.06 0.86 -10.57
C PHE A 48 -6.72 0.69 -9.20
N THR A 49 -7.57 -0.33 -9.07
CA THR A 49 -8.20 -0.71 -7.81
C THR A 49 -7.54 -1.98 -7.27
N ILE A 50 -7.10 -1.93 -6.01
CA ILE A 50 -6.70 -3.14 -5.27
C ILE A 50 -7.97 -3.83 -4.78
N GLU A 51 -8.09 -5.11 -5.08
CA GLU A 51 -9.23 -5.95 -4.69
C GLU A 51 -8.72 -7.19 -3.93
N PRO A 52 -9.50 -7.74 -2.99
CA PRO A 52 -9.10 -8.92 -2.24
C PRO A 52 -8.88 -10.11 -3.19
N GLN A 53 -7.77 -10.81 -3.00
CA GLN A 53 -7.41 -12.00 -3.78
C GLN A 53 -7.26 -11.77 -5.30
N ILE A 54 -7.03 -10.52 -5.71
CA ILE A 54 -6.69 -10.17 -7.10
C ILE A 54 -5.25 -9.64 -7.11
N PRO A 55 -4.36 -10.16 -7.98
CA PRO A 55 -3.00 -9.66 -8.09
C PRO A 55 -2.97 -8.17 -8.46
N MET A 56 -1.99 -7.45 -7.93
CA MET A 56 -1.73 -6.08 -8.33
C MET A 56 -1.38 -6.01 -9.81
N LYS A 57 -1.66 -4.85 -10.40
CA LYS A 57 -1.17 -4.53 -11.75
C LYS A 57 0.34 -4.74 -11.83
N ASN A 58 0.79 -5.31 -12.94
CA ASN A 58 2.21 -5.32 -13.26
C ASN A 58 2.61 -3.94 -13.79
N PHE A 59 3.44 -3.22 -13.02
CA PHE A 59 3.96 -1.90 -13.39
C PHE A 59 5.25 -1.98 -14.22
N GLY A 60 5.71 -3.19 -14.57
CA GLY A 60 6.91 -3.43 -15.36
C GLY A 60 8.22 -3.34 -14.57
N GLN A 61 8.14 -3.09 -13.26
CA GLN A 61 9.29 -2.98 -12.37
C GLN A 61 8.94 -3.34 -10.93
N LYS A 62 9.99 -3.53 -10.13
CA LYS A 62 9.93 -3.73 -8.68
C LYS A 62 10.41 -2.48 -7.95
N TYR A 63 10.03 -2.32 -6.70
CA TYR A 63 10.26 -1.09 -5.93
C TYR A 63 11.05 -1.36 -4.65
N ASP A 64 11.90 -0.40 -4.29
CA ASP A 64 12.53 -0.33 -2.97
C ASP A 64 11.53 0.06 -1.88
N ILE A 65 10.56 0.93 -2.24
CA ILE A 65 9.56 1.46 -1.32
C ILE A 65 8.18 1.37 -1.96
N ILE A 66 7.26 0.70 -1.28
CA ILE A 66 5.82 0.76 -1.56
C ILE A 66 5.16 1.47 -0.38
N ALA A 67 4.47 2.59 -0.64
CA ALA A 67 3.81 3.37 0.39
C ALA A 67 2.29 3.31 0.21
N CYS A 68 1.57 2.80 1.20
CA CYS A 68 0.12 2.79 1.28
C CYS A 68 -0.29 3.71 2.45
N GLY A 69 -0.31 5.01 2.21
CA GLY A 69 -0.64 6.01 3.23
C GLY A 69 -2.15 6.19 3.39
N MET A 70 -2.66 6.23 4.63
CA MET A 70 -4.10 6.32 4.91
C MET A 70 -4.91 5.29 4.10
N LEU A 71 -4.42 4.05 4.05
CA LEU A 71 -5.00 3.00 3.21
C LEU A 71 -6.46 2.73 3.61
N GLN A 72 -7.28 2.48 2.60
CA GLN A 72 -8.71 2.19 2.77
C GLN A 72 -9.20 0.97 1.97
N PHE A 73 -8.39 0.41 1.06
CA PHE A 73 -8.80 -0.74 0.25
C PHE A 73 -9.10 -2.01 1.09
N ASP A 74 -8.64 -2.05 2.35
CA ASP A 74 -8.89 -3.15 3.29
C ASP A 74 -10.27 -3.08 3.96
N ASN A 75 -11.00 -1.99 3.78
CA ASN A 75 -12.35 -1.78 4.25
C ASN A 75 -13.20 -1.34 3.07
N ASN A 76 -13.89 -2.28 2.42
CA ASN A 76 -14.71 -1.93 1.26
C ASN A 76 -15.79 -0.94 1.74
N HIS A 77 -15.83 0.27 1.16
CA HIS A 77 -16.52 1.47 1.64
C HIS A 77 -18.04 1.36 1.89
N ASN A 78 -18.62 0.18 1.73
CA ASN A 78 -20.06 -0.04 1.70
C ASN A 78 -20.61 -0.76 2.95
N THR A 79 -19.85 -1.59 3.67
CA THR A 79 -20.31 -2.17 4.95
C THR A 79 -19.17 -2.59 5.89
N GLN A 80 -19.44 -2.55 7.19
CA GLN A 80 -18.51 -2.99 8.25
C GLN A 80 -18.21 -4.52 8.21
N SER A 81 -18.95 -5.29 7.40
CA SER A 81 -18.76 -6.72 7.16
C SER A 81 -17.77 -7.06 6.04
N ASP A 82 -17.30 -6.06 5.27
CA ASP A 82 -16.42 -6.25 4.11
C ASP A 82 -14.96 -5.84 4.39
N THR A 83 -14.49 -6.01 5.62
CA THR A 83 -13.07 -5.86 5.95
C THR A 83 -12.28 -7.07 5.50
N TRP A 84 -11.10 -6.84 4.95
CA TRP A 84 -10.17 -7.91 4.56
C TRP A 84 -9.86 -8.84 5.71
N LYS A 85 -9.96 -10.15 5.44
CA LYS A 85 -9.58 -11.21 6.37
C LYS A 85 -8.08 -11.48 6.26
N ILE A 86 -7.54 -12.32 7.16
CA ILE A 86 -6.14 -12.73 7.11
C ILE A 86 -5.76 -13.28 5.73
N ASP A 87 -6.59 -14.12 5.12
CA ASP A 87 -6.28 -14.70 3.80
C ASP A 87 -6.12 -13.65 2.70
N ASP A 88 -6.93 -12.58 2.73
CA ASP A 88 -6.85 -11.48 1.76
C ASP A 88 -5.54 -10.70 1.96
N TRP A 89 -5.14 -10.47 3.22
CA TRP A 89 -3.85 -9.88 3.56
C TRP A 89 -2.66 -10.74 3.14
N LEU A 90 -2.69 -12.04 3.44
CA LEU A 90 -1.62 -12.97 3.06
C LEU A 90 -1.50 -13.06 1.54
N PHE A 91 -2.62 -13.07 0.81
CA PHE A 91 -2.61 -13.01 -0.64
C PHE A 91 -1.93 -11.74 -1.15
N PHE A 92 -2.37 -10.56 -0.65
CA PHE A 92 -1.79 -9.28 -1.06
C PHE A 92 -0.30 -9.18 -0.72
N LEU A 93 0.09 -9.58 0.48
CA LEU A 93 1.49 -9.58 0.90
C LEU A 93 2.33 -10.53 0.06
N LYS A 94 1.80 -11.71 -0.30
CA LYS A 94 2.46 -12.63 -1.23
C LYS A 94 2.67 -12.01 -2.60
N ASP A 95 1.65 -11.36 -3.15
CA ASP A 95 1.76 -10.68 -4.45
C ASP A 95 2.79 -9.55 -4.41
N VAL A 96 2.77 -8.74 -3.35
CA VAL A 96 3.77 -7.70 -3.09
C VAL A 96 5.18 -8.28 -3.01
N HIS A 97 5.37 -9.37 -2.26
CA HIS A 97 6.65 -10.04 -2.10
C HIS A 97 7.18 -10.61 -3.42
N ASP A 98 6.35 -11.32 -4.17
CA ASP A 98 6.78 -12.05 -5.36
C ASP A 98 7.02 -11.10 -6.53
N HIS A 99 6.13 -10.11 -6.71
CA HIS A 99 6.05 -9.34 -7.94
C HIS A 99 6.41 -7.86 -7.80
N GLN A 100 6.26 -7.25 -6.62
CA GLN A 100 6.33 -5.79 -6.49
C GLN A 100 7.58 -5.28 -5.74
N LEU A 101 8.11 -6.02 -4.75
CA LEU A 101 9.26 -5.58 -3.96
C LEU A 101 10.60 -6.09 -4.50
N LEU A 102 11.61 -5.21 -4.47
CA LEU A 102 13.02 -5.61 -4.53
C LEU A 102 13.45 -6.32 -3.25
N ASP A 103 14.61 -6.98 -3.28
CA ASP A 103 15.06 -7.87 -2.20
C ASP A 103 15.24 -7.13 -0.86
N ASP A 104 15.80 -5.92 -0.89
CA ASP A 104 15.95 -5.04 0.27
C ASP A 104 14.78 -4.06 0.45
N GLY A 105 13.71 -4.24 -0.34
CA GLY A 105 12.56 -3.36 -0.36
C GLY A 105 11.64 -3.53 0.86
N PHE A 106 10.78 -2.54 1.07
CA PHE A 106 9.75 -2.60 2.10
C PHE A 106 8.43 -1.98 1.64
N ILE A 107 7.36 -2.41 2.31
CA ILE A 107 6.04 -1.80 2.24
C ILE A 107 5.73 -1.07 3.56
N TYR A 108 5.17 0.13 3.43
CA TYR A 108 4.60 0.91 4.51
C TYR A 108 3.08 0.89 4.41
N LEU A 109 2.41 0.51 5.49
CA LEU A 109 0.96 0.43 5.62
C LEU A 109 0.49 1.38 6.72
N GLY A 110 -0.08 2.52 6.33
CA GLY A 110 -0.71 3.46 7.26
C GLY A 110 -2.22 3.25 7.29
N PHE A 111 -2.72 2.52 8.29
CA PHE A 111 -4.13 2.17 8.41
C PHE A 111 -5.00 3.37 8.78
N ASN A 112 -6.09 3.60 8.03
CA ASN A 112 -7.02 4.70 8.31
C ASN A 112 -8.06 4.36 9.39
N VAL A 113 -8.34 3.07 9.61
CA VAL A 113 -9.32 2.58 10.60
C VAL A 113 -8.72 1.45 11.45
N THR A 114 -9.40 1.12 12.54
CA THR A 114 -9.03 -0.03 13.38
C THR A 114 -9.26 -1.33 12.63
N ARG A 115 -8.29 -2.23 12.70
CA ARG A 115 -8.31 -3.57 12.09
C ARG A 115 -8.91 -4.59 13.06
N SER A 116 -9.24 -5.78 12.56
CA SER A 116 -9.55 -6.92 13.44
C SER A 116 -8.35 -7.27 14.34
N GLU A 117 -8.61 -7.91 15.47
CA GLU A 117 -7.57 -8.37 16.40
C GLU A 117 -6.64 -9.40 15.74
N GLU A 118 -7.20 -10.24 14.86
CA GLU A 118 -6.47 -11.25 14.09
C GLU A 118 -5.42 -10.60 13.18
N VAL A 119 -5.83 -9.63 12.37
CA VAL A 119 -4.94 -8.88 11.45
C VAL A 119 -3.97 -8.02 12.25
N THR A 120 -4.40 -7.46 13.38
CA THR A 120 -3.51 -6.71 14.28
C THR A 120 -2.40 -7.60 14.84
N SER A 121 -2.73 -8.84 15.20
CA SER A 121 -1.77 -9.82 15.72
C SER A 121 -0.77 -10.24 14.65
N LEU A 122 -1.24 -10.52 13.42
CA LEU A 122 -0.37 -10.78 12.27
C LEU A 122 0.71 -9.70 12.12
N PHE A 123 0.31 -8.42 12.11
CA PHE A 123 1.29 -7.35 11.95
C PHE A 123 2.18 -7.13 13.19
N LYS A 124 1.71 -7.42 14.40
CA LYS A 124 2.56 -7.37 15.61
C LYS A 124 3.69 -8.40 15.56
N ASP A 125 3.39 -9.59 15.06
CA ASP A 125 4.35 -10.69 15.05
C ASP A 125 5.48 -10.46 14.04
N TYR A 126 5.18 -9.82 12.91
CA TYR A 126 6.12 -9.70 11.79
C TYR A 126 6.52 -8.26 11.43
N GLY A 127 5.81 -7.25 11.91
CA GLY A 127 6.08 -5.85 11.61
C GLY A 127 7.23 -5.23 12.38
N ASP A 128 7.49 -3.95 12.08
CA ASP A 128 8.42 -3.10 12.79
C ASP A 128 7.94 -2.76 14.22
N GLU A 129 8.73 -1.96 14.95
CA GLU A 129 8.42 -1.57 16.32
C GLU A 129 7.07 -0.84 16.45
N ASN A 130 6.68 -0.08 15.43
CA ASN A 130 5.36 0.55 15.36
C ASN A 130 4.24 -0.50 15.35
N ALA A 131 4.39 -1.56 14.56
CA ALA A 131 3.43 -2.65 14.56
C ALA A 131 3.32 -3.33 15.93
N ARG A 132 4.46 -3.60 16.59
CA ARG A 132 4.53 -4.24 17.91
C ARG A 132 3.84 -3.45 19.02
N THR A 133 3.91 -2.12 18.93
CA THR A 133 3.26 -1.20 19.88
C THR A 133 1.78 -0.95 19.59
N GLY A 134 1.23 -1.59 18.54
CA GLY A 134 -0.18 -1.44 18.15
C GLY A 134 -0.46 -0.14 17.39
N ASN A 135 0.57 0.52 16.87
CA ASN A 135 0.41 1.71 16.04
C ASN A 135 -0.35 1.36 14.74
N SER A 136 -1.09 2.33 14.21
CA SER A 136 -1.78 2.21 12.92
C SER A 136 -0.80 2.17 11.75
N ASN A 137 0.47 2.47 11.97
CA ASN A 137 1.50 2.45 10.94
C ASN A 137 2.36 1.20 11.09
N VAL A 138 2.49 0.43 10.01
CA VAL A 138 3.26 -0.80 9.97
C VAL A 138 4.24 -0.73 8.82
N LYS A 139 5.50 -1.07 9.09
CA LYS A 139 6.50 -1.33 8.06
C LYS A 139 6.81 -2.83 8.01
N LEU A 140 6.79 -3.40 6.80
CA LEU A 140 7.22 -4.78 6.53
C LEU A 140 8.31 -4.78 5.48
N THR A 141 9.48 -5.31 5.82
CA THR A 141 10.50 -5.65 4.82
C THR A 141 10.06 -6.87 4.02
N ARG A 142 10.69 -7.12 2.87
CA ARG A 142 10.45 -8.35 2.10
C ARG A 142 10.66 -9.62 2.94
N GLU A 143 11.66 -9.63 3.81
CA GLU A 143 11.91 -10.74 4.73
C GLU A 143 10.81 -10.90 5.79
N ASN A 144 10.26 -9.81 6.33
CA ASN A 144 9.12 -9.88 7.23
C ASN A 144 7.91 -10.51 6.54
N ILE A 145 7.65 -10.14 5.28
CA ILE A 145 6.57 -10.74 4.50
C ILE A 145 6.82 -12.23 4.28
N ARG A 146 8.04 -12.63 3.94
CA ARG A 146 8.38 -14.05 3.78
C ARG A 146 8.08 -14.87 5.05
N GLN A 147 8.33 -14.30 6.22
CA GLN A 147 8.01 -14.91 7.52
C GLN A 147 6.51 -14.96 7.82
N CYS A 148 5.72 -13.98 7.34
CA CYS A 148 4.26 -14.03 7.45
C CYS A 148 3.66 -15.19 6.64
N LEU A 149 4.34 -15.61 5.56
CA LEU A 149 3.86 -16.59 4.59
C LEU A 149 4.33 -18.03 4.87
N SER A 150 5.17 -18.24 5.89
CA SER A 150 5.77 -19.54 6.26
C SER A 150 5.02 -20.22 7.40
#